data_AF-X1DIN4-F1
#
_entry.id   AF-X1DIN4-F1
#
_cell.length_a   1.000
_cell.length_b   1.000
_cell.length_c   1.000
_cell.angle_alpha   90.00
_cell.angle_beta   90.00
_cell.angle_gamma   90.00
#
_symmetry.space_group_name_H-M   'P 1'
#
loop_
_entity.id
_entity.type
_entity.pdbx_description
1 polymer ?
#
loop_
_entity_poly.entity_id
_entity_poly.type
_entity_poly.pdbx_seq_one_letter_code
_entity_poly.pdbx_strand_id
1 'polypeptide(L)'
;MSLCPTAQPHLIPLLEENNFLPDFDAIDVEILKKTKLMYLNYPNNPTGAIAPKEFLKKAVDYAEDYQFLIVYDNPYSEFTYEDYIAPSLLELDQNHVEINSASKMFCMTGFRCGWAVGHRDIIKGIRKVKSHIDSG
;
A
#
# COMPACT_ATOMS: atom_id res chain seq x y z
N MET A 1 6.98 -16.71 1.82
CA MET A 1 5.74 -17.34 1.36
C MET A 1 5.14 -16.41 0.30
N SER A 2 5.27 -16.71 -0.99
CA SER A 2 4.71 -15.85 -2.04
C SER A 2 3.21 -16.03 -2.11
N LEU A 3 2.44 -14.99 -1.80
CA LEU A 3 0.97 -15.01 -1.80
C LEU A 3 0.35 -15.16 -3.20
N CYS A 4 1.14 -15.00 -4.27
CA CYS A 4 0.80 -15.40 -5.64
C CYS A 4 1.98 -16.19 -6.24
N PRO A 5 1.87 -17.52 -6.43
CA PRO A 5 2.97 -18.36 -6.94
C PRO A 5 3.51 -17.93 -8.31
N THR A 6 2.69 -17.20 -9.08
CA THR A 6 3.01 -16.73 -10.43
C THR A 6 3.47 -15.28 -10.47
N ALA A 7 3.39 -14.54 -9.36
CA ALA A 7 3.84 -13.16 -9.30
C ALA A 7 5.36 -13.10 -9.07
N GLN A 8 6.04 -12.23 -9.82
CA GLN A 8 7.46 -11.97 -9.65
C GLN A 8 7.64 -10.63 -8.91
N PRO A 9 8.23 -10.62 -7.70
CA PRO A 9 8.47 -9.38 -6.98
C PRO A 9 9.64 -8.62 -7.61
N HIS A 10 9.44 -7.33 -7.84
CA HIS A 10 10.53 -6.39 -8.10
C HIS A 10 10.73 -5.55 -6.84
N LEU A 11 11.91 -5.64 -6.23
CA LEU A 11 12.23 -4.93 -4.99
C LEU A 11 12.78 -3.55 -5.33
N ILE A 12 12.20 -2.52 -4.73
CA ILE A 12 12.68 -1.14 -4.86
C ILE A 12 13.45 -0.80 -3.57
N PRO A 13 14.72 -0.37 -3.65
CA PRO A 13 15.49 -0.05 -2.47
C PRO A 13 14.93 1.19 -1.78
N LEU A 14 14.83 1.12 -0.44
CA LEU A 14 14.52 2.28 0.40
C LEU A 14 15.83 2.80 0.99
N LEU A 15 16.35 3.89 0.43
CA LEU A 15 17.66 4.42 0.80
C LEU A 15 17.51 5.61 1.76
N GLU A 16 18.40 5.68 2.75
CA GLU A 16 18.42 6.78 3.73
C GLU A 16 18.58 8.15 3.06
N GLU A 17 19.39 8.24 2.00
CA GLU A 17 19.62 9.46 1.21
C GLU A 17 18.33 10.06 0.63
N ASN A 18 17.29 9.23 0.43
CA ASN A 18 15.98 9.64 -0.08
C ASN A 18 14.89 9.59 1.01
N ASN A 19 15.28 9.67 2.29
CA ASN A 19 14.37 9.55 3.44
C ASN A 19 13.56 8.24 3.42
N PHE A 20 14.14 7.17 2.87
CA PHE A 20 13.51 5.88 2.64
C PHE A 20 12.29 5.91 1.71
N LEU A 21 12.11 6.97 0.90
CA LEU A 21 11.11 7.01 -0.15
C LEU A 21 11.64 6.31 -1.41
N PRO A 22 10.86 5.42 -2.05
CA PRO A 22 11.16 4.82 -3.34
C PRO A 22 11.44 5.87 -4.41
N ASP A 23 12.51 5.68 -5.17
CA ASP A 23 12.70 6.43 -6.40
C ASP A 23 11.98 5.71 -7.56
N PHE A 24 10.80 6.23 -7.93
CA PHE A 24 10.02 5.67 -9.04
C PHE A 24 10.66 5.88 -10.41
N ASP A 25 11.49 6.92 -10.57
CA ASP A 25 12.18 7.20 -11.84
C ASP A 25 13.32 6.21 -12.11
N ALA A 26 13.85 5.59 -11.06
CA ALA A 26 14.88 4.56 -11.17
C ALA A 26 14.34 3.19 -11.63
N ILE A 27 13.02 3.02 -11.71
CA ILE A 27 12.39 1.75 -12.13
C ILE A 27 12.39 1.69 -13.65
N ASP A 28 12.92 0.59 -14.21
CA ASP A 28 12.88 0.35 -15.65
C ASP A 28 11.43 0.35 -16.17
N VAL A 29 11.19 1.11 -17.24
CA VAL A 29 9.90 1.22 -17.92
C VAL A 29 9.33 -0.14 -18.33
N GLU A 30 10.18 -1.10 -18.72
CA GLU A 30 9.76 -2.45 -19.08
C GLU A 30 9.26 -3.26 -17.89
N ILE A 31 9.69 -2.90 -16.66
CA ILE A 31 9.15 -3.44 -15.42
C ILE A 31 7.81 -2.77 -15.15
N LEU A 32 7.75 -1.44 -15.21
CA LEU A 32 6.51 -0.67 -14.98
C LEU A 32 5.35 -1.13 -15.87
N LYS A 33 5.60 -1.33 -17.18
CA LYS A 33 4.59 -1.86 -18.14
C LYS A 33 4.06 -3.25 -17.78
N LYS A 34 4.86 -4.07 -17.08
CA LYS A 34 4.49 -5.43 -16.65
C LYS A 34 3.86 -5.46 -15.27
N THR A 35 4.08 -4.41 -14.46
CA THR A 35 3.55 -4.29 -13.11
C THR A 35 2.04 -4.44 -13.11
N LYS A 36 1.54 -5.15 -12.10
CA LYS A 36 0.11 -5.28 -11.82
C LYS A 36 -0.27 -4.70 -10.48
N LEU A 37 0.71 -4.62 -9.56
CA LEU A 37 0.51 -4.16 -8.21
C LEU A 37 1.80 -3.53 -7.68
N MET A 38 1.67 -2.40 -6.99
CA MET A 38 2.69 -1.79 -6.14
C MET A 38 2.22 -1.84 -4.68
N TYR A 39 3.13 -2.16 -3.76
CA TYR A 39 2.85 -2.17 -2.34
C TYR A 39 3.63 -1.05 -1.66
N LEU A 40 2.93 -0.13 -0.99
CA LEU A 40 3.54 0.97 -0.24
C LEU A 40 3.06 0.90 1.21
N ASN A 41 3.96 1.19 2.15
CA ASN A 41 3.64 1.20 3.58
C ASN A 41 4.21 2.47 4.20
N TYR A 42 3.34 3.44 4.48
CA TYR A 42 3.68 4.70 5.16
C TYR A 42 2.55 5.09 6.14
N PRO A 43 2.85 5.53 7.37
CA PRO A 43 4.18 5.52 8.02
C PRO A 43 4.81 4.12 8.02
N ASN A 44 6.10 4.08 7.69
CA ASN A 44 6.77 2.86 7.25
C ASN A 44 7.24 1.99 8.41
N ASN A 45 7.08 0.70 8.25
CA ASN A 45 7.75 -0.32 9.06
C ASN A 45 8.77 -1.05 8.17
N PRO A 46 10.07 -1.11 8.53
CA PRO A 46 10.65 -0.80 9.84
C PRO A 46 11.26 0.61 9.99
N THR A 47 11.30 1.43 8.95
CA THR A 47 12.14 2.64 8.93
C THR A 47 11.55 3.82 9.73
N GLY A 48 10.24 3.82 9.99
CA GLY A 48 9.55 4.97 10.57
C GLY A 48 9.36 6.15 9.60
N ALA A 49 9.79 6.02 8.34
CA ALA A 49 9.66 7.07 7.36
C ALA A 49 8.19 7.42 7.08
N ILE A 50 7.95 8.68 6.74
CA ILE A 50 6.64 9.22 6.40
C ILE A 50 6.60 9.61 4.92
N ALA A 51 5.40 9.56 4.32
CA ALA A 51 5.20 9.90 2.92
C ALA A 51 4.44 11.24 2.80
N PRO A 52 5.06 12.28 2.23
CA PRO A 52 4.33 13.49 1.85
C PRO A 52 3.20 13.17 0.86
N LYS A 53 2.15 13.99 0.85
CA LYS A 53 1.01 13.81 -0.06
C LYS A 53 1.44 13.87 -1.53
N GLU A 54 2.43 14.68 -1.84
CA GLU A 54 3.04 14.83 -3.17
C GLU A 54 3.73 13.55 -3.63
N PHE A 55 4.37 12.82 -2.71
CA PHE A 55 4.98 11.52 -3.02
C PHE A 55 3.90 10.49 -3.36
N LEU A 56 2.82 10.42 -2.57
CA LEU A 56 1.71 9.52 -2.88
C LEU A 56 1.01 9.92 -4.19
N LYS A 57 0.89 11.21 -4.49
CA LYS A 57 0.36 11.68 -5.77
C LYS A 57 1.23 11.22 -6.94
N LYS A 58 2.56 11.32 -6.81
CA LYS A 58 3.49 10.75 -7.80
C LYS A 58 3.29 9.25 -7.96
N ALA A 59 3.10 8.50 -6.87
CA ALA A 59 2.84 7.06 -6.96
C ALA A 59 1.55 6.76 -7.74
N VAL A 60 0.47 7.49 -7.47
CA VAL A 60 -0.81 7.40 -8.20
C VAL A 60 -0.62 7.69 -9.68
N ASP A 61 0.12 8.75 -10.03
CA ASP A 61 0.38 9.11 -11.43
C ASP A 61 1.07 7.96 -12.20
N TYR A 62 2.05 7.30 -11.59
CA TYR A 62 2.67 6.12 -12.20
C TYR A 62 1.69 4.95 -12.31
N ALA A 63 0.83 4.76 -11.31
CA ALA A 63 -0.16 3.70 -11.33
C ALA A 63 -1.18 3.90 -12.47
N GLU A 64 -1.57 5.14 -12.74
CA GLU A 64 -2.41 5.52 -13.87
C GLU A 64 -1.68 5.32 -15.20
N ASP A 65 -0.47 5.88 -15.35
CA ASP A 65 0.32 5.83 -16.59
C ASP A 65 0.65 4.40 -17.03
N TYR A 66 0.93 3.51 -16.07
CA TYR A 66 1.33 2.12 -16.33
C TYR A 66 0.25 1.10 -15.98
N GLN A 67 -0.95 1.55 -15.62
CA GLN A 67 -2.14 0.73 -15.39
C GLN A 67 -1.94 -0.39 -14.35
N PHE A 68 -1.44 -0.03 -13.16
CA PHE A 68 -1.31 -0.97 -12.04
C PHE A 68 -2.06 -0.50 -10.79
N LEU A 69 -2.31 -1.44 -9.87
CA LEU A 69 -2.96 -1.15 -8.60
C LEU A 69 -1.93 -0.74 -7.54
N ILE A 70 -2.22 0.26 -6.73
CA ILE A 70 -1.50 0.46 -5.46
C ILE A 70 -2.29 -0.22 -4.33
N VAL A 71 -1.57 -1.03 -3.53
CA VAL A 71 -2.01 -1.46 -2.21
C VAL A 71 -1.23 -0.64 -1.19
N TYR A 72 -1.93 0.24 -0.50
CA TYR A 72 -1.36 1.10 0.54
C TYR A 72 -1.64 0.51 1.92
N ASP A 73 -0.60 0.05 2.58
CA ASP A 73 -0.65 -0.48 3.94
C ASP A 73 -0.44 0.66 4.93
N ASN A 74 -1.53 1.11 5.55
CA ASN A 74 -1.55 2.31 6.38
C ASN A 74 -1.95 2.03 7.86
N PRO A 75 -1.43 0.99 8.55
CA PRO A 75 -1.83 0.63 9.90
C PRO A 75 -1.25 1.59 10.95
N TYR A 76 -0.26 2.40 10.57
CA TYR A 76 0.39 3.39 11.42
C TYR A 76 -0.12 4.81 11.16
N SER A 77 -1.23 4.99 10.45
CA SER A 77 -1.83 6.29 10.11
C SER A 77 -2.03 7.22 11.31
N GLU A 78 -2.33 6.67 12.49
CA GLU A 78 -2.54 7.43 13.73
C GLU A 78 -1.28 7.50 14.62
N PHE A 79 -0.17 6.92 14.18
CA PHE A 79 1.13 6.97 14.86
C PHE A 79 2.02 8.03 14.22
N THR A 80 1.48 9.23 14.10
CA THR A 80 2.21 10.39 13.60
C THR A 80 2.65 11.28 14.76
N TYR A 81 3.66 12.10 14.50
CA TYR A 81 4.20 13.04 15.47
C TYR A 81 4.09 14.46 14.91
N GLU A 82 4.10 15.44 15.83
CA GLU A 82 4.03 16.86 15.50
C GLU A 82 2.79 17.17 14.64
N ASP A 83 2.96 17.95 13.56
CA ASP A 83 1.88 18.39 12.69
C ASP A 83 1.65 17.46 11.48
N TYR A 84 2.35 16.31 11.42
CA TYR A 84 2.17 15.37 10.32
C TYR A 84 0.85 14.60 10.47
N ILE A 85 0.04 14.66 9.42
CA ILE A 85 -1.18 13.86 9.27
C ILE A 85 -0.92 12.89 8.13
N ALA A 86 -0.99 11.59 8.41
CA ALA A 86 -0.77 10.57 7.41
C ALA A 86 -1.88 10.63 6.34
N PRO A 87 -1.55 10.93 5.07
CA PRO A 87 -2.56 10.99 4.03
C PRO A 87 -3.11 9.60 3.72
N SER A 88 -4.42 9.50 3.51
CA SER A 88 -4.99 8.32 2.85
C SER A 88 -4.69 8.37 1.36
N LEU A 89 -4.31 7.24 0.77
CA LEU A 89 -4.15 7.14 -0.69
C LEU A 89 -5.48 7.43 -1.40
N LEU A 90 -6.60 7.08 -0.77
CA LEU A 90 -7.94 7.23 -1.32
C LEU A 90 -8.44 8.68 -1.36
N GLU A 91 -7.73 9.62 -0.72
CA GLU A 91 -7.92 11.06 -0.94
C GLU A 91 -7.44 11.51 -2.32
N LEU A 92 -6.50 10.77 -2.92
CA LEU A 92 -5.89 11.09 -4.20
C LEU A 92 -6.58 10.33 -5.33
N ASP A 93 -6.76 9.02 -5.17
CA ASP A 93 -7.50 8.19 -6.12
C ASP A 93 -8.18 6.99 -5.42
N GLN A 94 -9.47 6.80 -5.73
CA GLN A 94 -10.30 5.72 -5.20
C GLN A 94 -10.21 4.43 -6.02
N ASN A 95 -9.47 4.40 -7.14
CA ASN A 95 -9.22 3.18 -7.91
C ASN A 95 -8.20 2.23 -7.26
N HIS A 96 -7.62 2.63 -6.14
CA HIS A 96 -6.65 1.85 -5.39
C HIS A 96 -7.26 1.15 -4.16
N VAL A 97 -6.41 0.44 -3.40
CA VAL A 97 -6.81 -0.21 -2.15
C VAL A 97 -5.92 0.26 -1.02
N GLU A 98 -6.54 0.64 0.09
CA GLU A 98 -5.87 0.90 1.35
C GLU A 98 -6.25 -0.19 2.35
N ILE A 99 -5.26 -0.71 3.08
CA ILE A 99 -5.43 -1.71 4.13
C ILE A 99 -4.97 -1.14 5.47
N ASN A 100 -5.66 -1.52 6.53
CA ASN A 100 -5.39 -1.02 7.88
C ASN A 100 -5.76 -2.10 8.93
N SER A 101 -5.31 -1.92 10.17
CA SER A 101 -5.47 -2.90 11.24
C SER A 101 -5.76 -2.26 12.59
N ALA A 102 -6.64 -2.90 13.36
CA ALA A 102 -6.88 -2.55 14.76
C ALA A 102 -5.69 -2.84 15.68
N SER A 103 -4.69 -3.59 15.18
CA SER A 103 -3.54 -4.03 15.96
C SER A 103 -2.74 -2.87 16.54
N LYS A 104 -2.57 -1.79 15.76
CA LYS A 104 -1.73 -0.66 16.15
C LYS A 104 -2.60 0.39 16.84
N MET A 105 -3.49 1.02 16.09
CA MET A 105 -4.30 2.16 16.56
C MET A 105 -5.06 1.87 17.85
N PHE A 106 -5.58 0.65 18.01
CA PHE A 106 -6.40 0.27 19.15
C PHE A 106 -5.69 -0.66 20.14
N CYS A 107 -4.40 -0.94 19.96
CA CYS A 107 -3.66 -1.93 20.77
C CYS A 107 -4.31 -3.33 20.79
N MET A 108 -5.06 -3.70 19.73
CA MET A 108 -5.84 -4.95 19.67
C MET A 108 -5.14 -6.05 18.86
N THR A 109 -3.82 -6.21 19.02
CA THR A 109 -3.02 -7.20 18.27
C THR A 109 -3.60 -8.63 18.35
N GLY A 110 -4.11 -9.03 19.52
CA GLY A 110 -4.71 -10.34 19.76
C GLY A 110 -6.08 -10.58 19.10
N PHE A 111 -6.80 -9.52 18.71
CA PHE A 111 -8.16 -9.64 18.15
C PHE A 111 -8.19 -10.01 16.67
N ARG A 112 -7.05 -9.92 16.00
CA ARG A 112 -6.89 -10.30 14.58
C ARG A 112 -7.89 -9.57 13.66
N CYS A 113 -8.11 -8.28 13.94
CA CYS A 113 -9.02 -7.44 13.17
C CYS A 113 -8.27 -6.46 12.26
N GLY A 114 -8.71 -6.39 11.01
CA GLY A 114 -8.22 -5.48 9.99
C GLY A 114 -9.25 -5.33 8.87
N TRP A 115 -9.03 -4.37 8.00
CA TRP A 115 -9.97 -4.04 6.93
C TRP A 115 -9.23 -3.56 5.67
N ALA A 116 -9.94 -3.64 4.55
CA ALA A 116 -9.51 -3.11 3.26
C ALA A 116 -10.61 -2.19 2.73
N VAL A 117 -10.23 -1.02 2.24
CA VAL A 117 -11.12 -0.01 1.64
C VAL A 117 -10.54 0.38 0.29
N GLY A 118 -11.39 0.65 -0.70
CA GLY A 118 -10.92 1.02 -2.03
C GLY A 118 -11.89 0.67 -3.14
N HIS A 119 -11.36 0.55 -4.36
CA HIS A 119 -12.15 0.31 -5.57
C HIS A 119 -13.13 -0.85 -5.42
N ARG A 120 -14.39 -0.59 -5.77
CA ARG A 120 -15.53 -1.49 -5.54
C ARG A 120 -15.28 -2.91 -6.05
N ASP A 121 -14.76 -3.05 -7.26
CA ASP A 121 -14.57 -4.37 -7.87
C ASP A 121 -13.42 -5.15 -7.23
N ILE A 122 -12.39 -4.44 -6.74
CA ILE A 122 -11.26 -5.06 -6.05
C ILE A 122 -11.72 -5.58 -4.68
N ILE A 123 -12.45 -4.76 -3.94
CA ILE A 123 -13.06 -5.16 -2.65
C ILE A 123 -14.03 -6.33 -2.85
N LYS A 124 -14.83 -6.32 -3.92
CA LYS A 124 -15.71 -7.44 -4.27
C LYS A 124 -14.91 -8.72 -4.54
N GLY A 125 -13.79 -8.62 -5.25
CA GLY A 125 -12.85 -9.72 -5.48
C GLY A 125 -12.29 -10.28 -4.17
N ILE A 126 -11.79 -9.41 -3.28
CA ILE A 126 -11.29 -9.78 -1.95
C ILE A 126 -12.37 -10.51 -1.15
N ARG A 127 -13.60 -9.97 -1.10
CA ARG A 127 -14.73 -10.59 -0.40
C ARG A 127 -15.05 -11.98 -0.95
N LYS A 128 -15.02 -12.15 -2.27
CA LYS A 128 -15.24 -13.46 -2.91
C LYS A 128 -14.17 -14.47 -2.50
N VAL A 129 -12.89 -14.10 -2.47
CA VAL A 129 -11.83 -15.01 -2.02
C VAL A 129 -11.99 -15.33 -0.52
N LYS A 130 -12.23 -14.30 0.30
CA LYS A 130 -12.43 -14.43 1.75
C LYS A 130 -13.56 -15.40 2.10
N SER A 131 -14.69 -15.36 1.39
CA SER A 131 -15.81 -16.27 1.66
C SER A 131 -15.46 -17.74 1.45
N HIS A 132 -14.54 -18.05 0.52
CA HIS A 132 -14.09 -19.42 0.31
C HIS A 132 -13.08 -19.86 1.36
N ILE A 133 -12.23 -18.93 1.84
CA ILE A 133 -11.27 -19.22 2.92
C ILE A 133 -11.99 -19.46 4.26
N ASP A 134 -13.04 -18.69 4.55
CA ASP A 134 -13.76 -18.78 5.84
C ASP A 134 -14.75 -19.95 5.92
N SER A 135 -15.22 -20.43 4.76
CA SER A 135 -16.22 -21.52 4.68
C SER A 135 -15.59 -22.87 4.36
N GLY A 136 -14.26 -22.91 4.18
CA GLY A 136 -13.49 -24.13 3.92
C GLY A 136 -13.24 -24.95 5.17
#